data_AF-A0A932CPJ9-F1
#
_entry.id   AF-A0A932CPJ9-F1
#
_cell.length_a   1.000
_cell.length_b   1.000
_cell.length_c   1.000
_cell.angle_alpha   90.00
_cell.angle_beta   90.00
_cell.angle_gamma   90.00
#
_symmetry.space_group_name_H-M   'P 1'
#
loop_
_entity.id
_entity.type
_entity.pdbx_description
1 polymer ?
#
loop_
_entity_poly.entity_id
_entity_poly.type
_entity_poly.pdbx_seq_one_letter_code
_entity_poly.pdbx_strand_id
1 'polypeptide(L)'
;RARRMGELWSRTVNDVGRYFCQTHFNIHSDGRVSPCNTLREIAVGNIFEEDIRSIYARHRDFLLFNYEIEGPCSHCENNEICFGCRANAYYYLQDVRASDPKCWWNPQAQEIYYEEARKVRQGL
;
A
#
# COMPACT_ATOMS: atom_id res chain seq x y z
N ARG A 1 2.50 6.98 -14.01
CA ARG A 1 1.28 6.34 -14.58
C ARG A 1 0.17 7.38 -14.71
N ALA A 2 -0.18 8.08 -13.63
CA ALA A 2 -1.18 9.17 -13.63
C ALA A 2 -0.95 10.32 -14.65
N ARG A 3 0.26 10.90 -14.78
CA ARG A 3 0.54 11.92 -15.83
C ARG A 3 0.26 11.46 -17.27
N ARG A 4 0.36 10.14 -17.54
CA ARG A 4 0.07 9.56 -18.86
C ARG A 4 -1.41 9.26 -19.07
N MET A 5 -2.18 9.09 -17.98
CA MET A 5 -3.59 8.70 -18.05
C MET A 5 -4.55 9.89 -17.82
N GLY A 6 -4.06 11.05 -17.36
CA GLY A 6 -4.88 12.25 -17.16
C GLY A 6 -6.08 11.96 -16.25
N GLU A 7 -7.26 12.44 -16.65
CA GLU A 7 -8.54 12.24 -15.94
C GLU A 7 -8.98 10.76 -15.88
N LEU A 8 -8.46 9.89 -16.76
CA LEU A 8 -8.79 8.46 -16.79
C LEU A 8 -8.10 7.67 -15.68
N TRP A 9 -7.19 8.28 -14.90
CA TRP A 9 -6.53 7.63 -13.76
C TRP A 9 -7.53 7.06 -12.74
N SER A 10 -8.64 7.78 -12.52
CA SER A 10 -9.73 7.38 -11.62
C SER A 10 -10.55 6.19 -12.17
N ARG A 11 -10.49 5.92 -13.47
CA ARG A 11 -11.26 4.87 -14.16
C ARG A 11 -10.46 3.60 -14.44
N THR A 12 -9.15 3.61 -14.24
CA THR A 12 -8.41 2.36 -14.16
C THR A 12 -8.86 1.63 -12.90
N VAL A 13 -9.43 0.43 -13.08
CA VAL A 13 -9.47 -0.64 -12.08
C VAL A 13 -8.04 -0.81 -11.56
N ASN A 14 -7.73 -0.07 -10.52
CA ASN A 14 -6.43 -0.10 -9.90
C ASN A 14 -6.62 -1.02 -8.70
N ASP A 15 -5.86 -2.12 -8.69
CA ASP A 15 -5.72 -3.12 -7.62
C ASP A 15 -5.13 -2.52 -6.32
N VAL A 16 -5.31 -1.22 -6.12
CA VAL A 16 -4.79 -0.36 -5.05
C VAL A 16 -5.78 0.74 -4.62
N GLY A 17 -7.06 0.63 -5.02
CA GLY A 17 -8.12 1.50 -4.50
C GLY A 17 -8.36 1.24 -3.01
N ARG A 18 -8.87 2.24 -2.28
CA ARG A 18 -9.15 2.14 -0.84
C ARG A 18 -10.07 0.95 -0.54
N TYR A 19 -11.15 0.81 -1.31
CA TYR A 19 -12.10 -0.30 -1.18
C TYR A 19 -11.45 -1.67 -1.40
N PHE A 20 -10.62 -1.81 -2.43
CA PHE A 20 -9.93 -3.07 -2.72
C PHE A 20 -9.01 -3.48 -1.57
N CYS A 21 -8.20 -2.55 -1.07
CA CYS A 21 -7.30 -2.79 0.05
C CYS A 21 -8.01 -3.06 1.39
N GLN A 22 -9.24 -2.55 1.57
CA GLN A 22 -10.02 -2.70 2.80
C GLN A 22 -10.91 -3.95 2.85
N THR A 23 -10.96 -4.74 1.78
CA THR A 23 -11.90 -5.87 1.68
C THR A 23 -11.21 -7.23 1.66
N HIS A 24 -9.88 -7.27 1.55
CA HIS A 24 -9.13 -8.52 1.42
C HIS A 24 -7.78 -8.42 2.12
N PHE A 25 -7.29 -9.58 2.56
CA PHE A 25 -5.90 -9.80 2.97
C PHE A 25 -5.39 -11.09 2.30
N ASN A 26 -4.11 -11.41 2.44
CA ASN A 26 -3.44 -12.47 1.70
C ASN A 26 -2.91 -13.54 2.65
N ILE A 27 -2.98 -14.80 2.23
CA ILE A 27 -2.31 -15.92 2.88
C ILE A 27 -1.27 -16.46 1.90
N HIS A 28 -0.01 -16.55 2.33
CA HIS A 28 1.09 -17.04 1.51
C HIS A 28 1.18 -18.57 1.56
N SER A 29 1.93 -19.17 0.63
CA SER A 29 2.12 -20.62 0.56
C SER A 29 2.79 -21.22 1.79
N ASP A 30 3.50 -20.41 2.57
CA ASP A 30 4.11 -20.80 3.86
C ASP A 30 3.20 -20.53 5.06
N GLY A 31 1.95 -20.17 4.82
CA GLY A 31 0.92 -19.94 5.82
C GLY A 31 0.90 -18.54 6.44
N ARG A 32 1.90 -17.69 6.15
CA ARG A 32 1.93 -16.30 6.67
C ARG A 32 0.75 -15.49 6.17
N VAL A 33 0.20 -14.62 7.01
CA VAL A 33 -0.94 -13.75 6.68
C VAL A 33 -0.48 -12.30 6.54
N SER A 34 -0.74 -11.64 5.42
CA SER A 34 -0.29 -10.25 5.18
C SER A 34 -1.41 -9.37 4.61
N PRO A 35 -1.34 -8.04 4.79
CA PRO A 35 -2.39 -7.13 4.31
C PRO A 35 -2.40 -7.00 2.77
N CYS A 36 -1.27 -7.24 2.10
CA CYS A 36 -1.14 -7.19 0.65
C CYS A 36 -0.17 -8.28 0.17
N ASN A 37 -0.39 -8.85 -1.02
CA ASN A 37 0.49 -9.85 -1.62
C ASN A 37 1.95 -9.37 -1.78
N THR A 38 2.14 -8.05 -1.96
CA THR A 38 3.48 -7.45 -2.05
C THR A 38 4.08 -7.15 -0.69
N LEU A 39 3.28 -7.00 0.38
CA LEU A 39 3.75 -6.66 1.74
C LEU A 39 4.04 -7.92 2.57
N ARG A 40 4.92 -8.79 2.06
CA ARG A 40 5.17 -10.12 2.67
C ARG A 40 5.98 -10.05 3.96
N GLU A 41 6.84 -9.05 4.10
CA GLU A 41 7.77 -8.94 5.23
C GLU A 41 7.10 -8.47 6.52
N ILE A 42 5.93 -7.85 6.42
CA ILE A 42 5.13 -7.37 7.54
C ILE A 42 3.91 -8.25 7.80
N ALA A 43 4.04 -9.55 7.55
CA ALA A 43 3.00 -10.52 7.86
C ALA A 43 2.70 -10.57 9.36
N VAL A 44 1.44 -10.83 9.71
CA VAL A 44 0.92 -10.89 11.08
C VAL A 44 0.28 -12.25 11.33
N GLY A 45 1.08 -13.20 11.80
CA GLY A 45 0.65 -14.56 12.12
C GLY A 45 0.79 -15.57 10.97
N ASN A 46 0.54 -16.83 11.30
CA ASN A 46 0.65 -17.97 10.39
C ASN A 46 -0.51 -18.96 10.62
N ILE A 47 -1.22 -19.34 9.56
CA ILE A 47 -2.36 -20.27 9.64
C ILE A 47 -1.97 -21.71 10.01
N PHE A 48 -0.69 -22.05 9.96
CA PHE A 48 -0.18 -23.34 10.44
C PHE A 48 0.08 -23.36 11.95
N GLU A 49 0.02 -22.19 12.61
CA GLU A 49 0.25 -22.03 14.05
C GLU A 49 -1.01 -21.60 14.81
N GLU A 50 -1.91 -20.82 14.17
CA GLU A 50 -3.11 -20.24 14.79
C GLU A 50 -4.32 -20.24 13.84
N ASP A 51 -5.55 -20.33 14.39
CA ASP A 51 -6.80 -20.18 13.62
C ASP A 51 -6.91 -18.79 12.98
N ILE A 52 -7.30 -18.77 11.71
CA ILE A 52 -7.40 -17.53 10.90
C ILE A 52 -8.35 -16.48 11.50
N ARG A 53 -9.40 -16.89 12.21
CA ARG A 53 -10.34 -15.95 12.85
C ARG A 53 -9.67 -15.22 14.01
N SER A 54 -8.79 -15.89 14.75
CA SER A 54 -8.03 -15.30 15.85
C SER A 54 -6.98 -14.31 15.33
N ILE A 55 -6.25 -14.68 14.26
CA ILE A 55 -5.32 -13.79 13.57
C ILE A 55 -6.07 -12.54 13.07
N TYR A 56 -7.19 -12.74 12.37
CA TYR A 56 -8.01 -11.66 11.84
C TYR A 56 -8.55 -10.76 12.95
N ALA A 57 -9.13 -11.30 14.01
CA ALA A 57 -9.69 -10.50 15.10
C ALA A 57 -8.62 -9.61 15.76
N ARG A 58 -7.39 -10.12 15.92
CA ARG A 58 -6.27 -9.39 16.52
C ARG A 58 -5.68 -8.32 15.59
N HIS A 59 -5.66 -8.58 14.28
CA HIS A 59 -4.93 -7.76 13.32
C HIS A 59 -5.80 -7.11 12.22
N ARG A 60 -7.14 -7.15 12.32
CA ARG A 60 -8.07 -6.68 11.28
C ARG A 60 -7.77 -5.27 10.78
N ASP A 61 -7.45 -4.34 11.67
CA ASP A 61 -7.23 -2.95 11.24
C ASP A 61 -5.93 -2.81 10.45
N PHE A 62 -4.91 -3.60 10.79
CA PHE A 62 -3.68 -3.67 10.01
C PHE A 62 -3.88 -4.40 8.68
N LEU A 63 -4.52 -5.57 8.71
CA LEU A 63 -4.78 -6.42 7.57
C LEU A 63 -5.61 -5.73 6.48
N LEU A 64 -6.53 -4.87 6.89
CA LEU A 64 -7.44 -4.16 5.99
C LEU A 64 -7.04 -2.69 5.78
N PHE A 65 -5.90 -2.21 6.29
CA PHE A 65 -5.56 -0.79 6.24
C PHE A 65 -6.68 0.13 6.77
N ASN A 66 -7.35 -0.29 7.84
CA ASN A 66 -8.43 0.45 8.48
C ASN A 66 -7.87 1.50 9.45
N TYR A 67 -7.13 2.45 8.90
CA TYR A 67 -6.53 3.56 9.63
C TYR A 67 -6.39 4.80 8.75
N GLU A 68 -6.17 5.94 9.38
CA GLU A 68 -5.90 7.18 8.69
C GLU A 68 -4.53 7.15 8.00
N ILE A 69 -4.51 7.62 6.76
CA ILE A 69 -3.29 7.81 5.96
C ILE A 69 -2.77 9.21 6.25
N GLU A 70 -1.45 9.39 6.21
CA GLU A 70 -0.76 10.62 6.53
C GLU A 70 -0.25 11.35 5.28
N GLY A 71 0.15 12.61 5.44
CA GLY A 71 0.72 13.43 4.39
C GLY A 71 -0.31 13.94 3.36
N PRO A 72 0.12 14.27 2.13
CA PRO A 72 -0.78 14.83 1.12
C PRO A 72 -2.02 13.98 0.80
N CYS A 73 -1.91 12.66 0.90
CA CYS A 73 -3.05 11.75 0.70
C CYS A 73 -4.16 12.00 1.73
N SER A 74 -3.86 12.37 2.98
CA SER A 74 -4.85 12.55 4.05
C SER A 74 -5.83 13.69 3.77
N HIS A 75 -5.42 14.68 2.97
CA HIS A 75 -6.22 15.85 2.59
C HIS A 75 -6.64 15.83 1.11
N CYS A 76 -6.43 14.70 0.41
CA CYS A 76 -6.77 14.58 -0.99
C CYS A 76 -8.28 14.38 -1.18
N GLU A 77 -8.89 15.14 -2.08
CA GLU A 77 -10.31 14.99 -2.45
C GLU A 77 -10.68 13.57 -2.93
N ASN A 78 -9.70 12.83 -3.43
CA ASN A 78 -9.87 11.47 -3.94
C ASN A 78 -9.64 10.39 -2.88
N ASN A 79 -9.33 10.72 -1.62
CA ASN A 79 -8.92 9.76 -0.57
C ASN A 79 -9.93 8.61 -0.37
N GLU A 80 -11.23 8.92 -0.44
CA GLU A 80 -12.33 7.95 -0.30
C GLU A 80 -12.27 6.80 -1.32
N ILE A 81 -11.71 7.05 -2.51
CA ILE A 81 -11.63 6.07 -3.59
C ILE A 81 -10.18 5.59 -3.78
N CYS A 82 -9.24 6.53 -3.76
CA CYS A 82 -7.82 6.33 -3.92
C CYS A 82 -7.08 6.88 -2.72
N PHE A 83 -6.42 6.01 -1.97
CA PHE A 83 -5.54 6.40 -0.87
C PHE A 83 -4.05 6.15 -1.14
N GLY A 84 -3.68 5.75 -2.36
CA GLY A 84 -2.30 5.41 -2.75
C GLY A 84 -1.91 3.95 -2.48
N CYS A 85 -0.82 3.48 -3.10
CA CYS A 85 -0.32 2.12 -2.87
C CYS A 85 0.43 2.02 -1.54
N ARG A 86 -0.12 1.25 -0.61
CA ARG A 86 0.47 0.98 0.71
C ARG A 86 1.81 0.26 0.63
N ALA A 87 1.99 -0.58 -0.39
CA ALA A 87 3.27 -1.24 -0.63
C ALA A 87 4.37 -0.26 -1.07
N ASN A 88 4.04 0.74 -1.91
CA ASN A 88 5.01 1.78 -2.24
C ASN A 88 5.35 2.61 -0.99
N ALA A 89 4.34 3.01 -0.21
CA ALA A 89 4.57 3.75 1.03
C ALA A 89 5.56 3.00 1.95
N TYR A 90 5.32 1.72 2.20
CA TYR A 90 6.21 0.90 3.01
C TYR A 90 7.62 0.71 2.41
N TYR A 91 7.75 0.29 1.15
CA TYR A 91 9.07 -0.06 0.62
C TYR A 91 10.00 1.15 0.44
N TYR A 92 9.45 2.33 0.19
CA TYR A 92 10.25 3.55 0.02
C TYR A 92 10.42 4.33 1.33
N LEU A 93 9.43 4.30 2.22
CA LEU A 93 9.38 5.19 3.40
C LEU A 93 9.38 4.42 4.72
N GLN A 94 9.35 3.08 4.69
CA GLN A 94 9.21 2.20 5.85
C GLN A 94 7.96 2.49 6.69
N ASP A 95 6.93 3.05 6.05
CA ASP A 95 5.67 3.40 6.70
C ASP A 95 4.49 3.15 5.75
N VAL A 96 3.59 2.25 6.15
CA VAL A 96 2.35 1.93 5.41
C VAL A 96 1.33 3.07 5.43
N ARG A 97 1.38 3.96 6.43
CA ARG A 97 0.49 5.11 6.59
C ARG A 97 0.94 6.30 5.75
N ALA A 98 2.17 6.31 5.27
CA ALA A 98 2.67 7.39 4.44
C ALA A 98 1.93 7.49 3.10
N SER A 99 1.98 8.69 2.52
CA SER A 99 1.48 8.97 1.19
C SER A 99 2.30 8.23 0.13
N ASP A 100 1.65 7.71 -0.91
CA ASP A 100 2.34 6.96 -1.98
C ASP A 100 3.38 7.88 -2.69
N PRO A 101 4.67 7.53 -2.64
CA PRO A 101 5.73 8.33 -3.27
C PRO A 101 5.64 8.36 -4.79
N LYS A 102 4.87 7.48 -5.42
CA LYS A 102 4.66 7.50 -6.88
C LYS A 102 3.48 8.38 -7.28
N CYS A 103 2.72 8.92 -6.32
CA CYS A 103 1.61 9.82 -6.59
C CYS A 103 2.10 11.15 -7.15
N TRP A 104 1.49 11.63 -8.22
CA TRP A 104 1.80 12.91 -8.87
C TRP A 104 1.40 14.13 -8.05
N TRP A 105 0.49 13.96 -7.10
CA TRP A 105 0.09 14.98 -6.14
C TRP A 105 1.00 15.01 -4.89
N ASN A 106 1.99 14.13 -4.82
CA ASN A 106 2.92 14.01 -3.70
C ASN A 106 4.37 14.28 -4.15
N PRO A 107 4.70 15.52 -4.56
CA PRO A 107 5.99 15.83 -5.19
C PRO A 107 7.19 15.61 -4.26
N GLN A 108 7.03 15.84 -2.95
CA GLN A 108 8.11 15.67 -1.96
C GLN A 108 8.53 14.20 -1.82
N ALA A 109 7.59 13.27 -1.89
CA ALA A 109 7.92 11.84 -1.84
C ALA A 109 8.26 11.26 -3.24
N GLN A 110 7.91 11.96 -4.33
CA GLN A 110 8.37 11.59 -5.67
C GLN A 110 9.88 11.70 -5.83
N GLU A 111 10.52 12.66 -5.18
CA GLU A 111 11.99 12.78 -5.18
C GLU A 111 12.64 11.50 -4.66
N ILE A 112 12.16 10.95 -3.55
CA ILE A 112 12.63 9.68 -2.97
C ILE A 112 12.49 8.54 -3.99
N TYR A 113 11.33 8.42 -4.66
CA TYR A 113 11.15 7.42 -5.71
C TYR A 113 12.16 7.58 -6.86
N TYR A 114 12.36 8.80 -7.34
CA TYR A 114 13.26 9.07 -8.46
C TYR A 114 14.73 8.88 -8.09
N GLU A 115 15.12 9.16 -6.85
CA GLU A 115 16.45 8.89 -6.31
C GLU A 115 16.74 7.40 -6.25
N GLU A 116 15.85 6.61 -5.64
CA GLU A 116 15.96 5.15 -5.60
C GLU A 116 15.96 4.54 -7.01
N ALA A 117 15.11 5.03 -7.91
CA ALA A 117 15.10 4.59 -9.30
C ALA A 117 16.40 4.95 -10.06
N ARG A 118 17.08 6.05 -9.69
CA ARG A 118 18.40 6.40 -10.25
C ARG A 118 19.49 5.45 -9.75
N LYS A 119 19.51 5.13 -8.46
CA LYS A 119 20.46 4.17 -7.87
C LYS A 119 20.41 2.82 -8.60
N VAL A 120 19.21 2.25 -8.73
CA VAL A 120 19.00 0.99 -9.46
C VAL A 120 19.46 1.07 -10.91
N ARG A 121 19.15 2.17 -11.63
CA ARG A 121 19.61 2.37 -13.03
C ARG A 121 21.13 2.53 -13.14
N GLN A 122 21.78 2.99 -12.09
CA GLN A 122 23.23 3.13 -11.99
C GLN A 122 23.90 1.84 -11.48
N GLY A 123 23.13 0.78 -11.23
CA GLY A 123 23.64 -0.51 -10.75
C GLY A 123 24.03 -0.52 -9.27
N LEU A 124 23.51 0.44 -8.50
CA LEU A 124 23.66 0.54 -7.04
C LEU A 124 22.48 -0.13 -6.32
#